data_AF-A0A822GZW6-F1
#
_entry.id   AF-A0A822GZW6-F1
#
_cell.length_a   1.000
_cell.length_b   1.000
_cell.length_c   1.000
_cell.angle_alpha   90.00
_cell.angle_beta   90.00
_cell.angle_gamma   90.00
#
_symmetry.space_group_name_H-M   'P 1'
#
loop_
_entity.id
_entity.type
_entity.pdbx_description
1 polymer ?
#
loop_
_entity_poly.entity_id
_entity_poly.type
_entity_poly.pdbx_seq_one_letter_code
_entity_poly.pdbx_strand_id
1 'polypeptide(L)' 'GGTADASQDPCYHKACDSIQNINVAGYEKMVQAAAYVIEFLARQTDLKAWLYPSTTI' A
#
# COMPACT_ATOMS: atom_id res chain seq x y z
N GLY A 1 8.30 12.13 0.36
CA GLY A 1 7.74 13.11 -0.56
C GLY A 1 6.29 12.74 -0.79
N GLY A 2 5.59 13.58 -1.52
CA GLY A 2 4.16 13.49 -1.75
C GLY A 2 3.33 14.35 -0.79
N THR A 3 2.19 14.81 -1.28
CA THR A 3 1.19 15.55 -0.52
C THR A 3 -0.10 14.75 -0.59
N ALA A 4 -0.84 14.67 0.53
CA ALA A 4 -2.16 14.05 0.52
C ALA A 4 -3.05 14.70 -0.54
N ASP A 5 -3.88 13.89 -1.18
CA ASP A 5 -4.78 14.30 -2.28
C ASP A 5 -4.09 14.80 -3.57
N ALA A 6 -2.76 14.75 -3.64
CA ALA A 6 -2.03 14.94 -4.90
C ALA A 6 -1.93 13.61 -5.66
N SER A 7 -2.10 13.67 -6.98
CA SER A 7 -2.00 12.48 -7.84
C SER A 7 -0.60 11.87 -7.86
N GLN A 8 0.44 12.70 -7.77
CA GLN A 8 1.83 12.27 -7.77
C GLN A 8 2.70 13.21 -6.94
N ASP A 9 3.84 12.69 -6.48
CA ASP A 9 4.89 13.51 -5.88
C ASP A 9 5.39 14.55 -6.89
N PRO A 10 5.52 15.84 -6.53
CA PRO A 10 6.12 16.86 -7.41
C PRO A 10 7.51 16.51 -7.95
N CYS A 11 8.25 15.63 -7.27
CA CYS A 11 9.55 15.11 -7.67
C CYS A 11 9.51 13.92 -8.64
N TYR A 12 8.34 13.35 -8.92
CA TYR A 12 8.20 12.22 -9.84
C TYR A 12 8.90 12.49 -11.18
N HIS A 13 9.80 11.58 -11.58
CA HIS A 13 10.61 11.68 -12.81
C HIS A 13 11.48 12.95 -12.89
N LYS A 14 11.92 13.51 -11.76
CA LYS A 14 12.86 14.63 -11.69
C LYS A 14 14.11 14.25 -10.91
N ALA A 15 15.15 15.08 -10.97
CA ALA A 15 16.40 14.87 -10.25
C ALA A 15 16.24 14.76 -8.72
N CYS A 16 15.16 15.29 -8.15
CA CYS A 16 14.86 15.17 -6.71
C CYS A 16 14.18 13.84 -6.33
N ASP A 17 13.86 12.95 -7.29
CA ASP A 17 13.36 11.59 -7.04
C ASP A 17 14.49 10.70 -6.52
N SER A 18 14.77 10.83 -5.22
CA SER A 18 15.89 10.20 -4.54
C SER A 18 15.47 9.77 -3.14
N ILE A 19 16.29 8.97 -2.47
CA ILE A 19 16.01 8.52 -1.09
C ILE A 19 15.89 9.69 -0.10
N GLN A 20 16.52 10.84 -0.41
CA GLN A 20 16.42 12.05 0.39
C GLN A 20 15.02 12.67 0.34
N ASN A 21 14.21 12.35 -0.68
CA ASN A 21 12.82 12.78 -0.79
C ASN A 21 11.83 11.74 -0.23
N ILE A 22 12.21 10.82 0.66
CA ILE A 22 11.26 9.89 1.28
C ILE A 22 10.63 10.51 2.53
N ASN A 23 9.31 10.39 2.69
CA ASN A 23 8.66 10.67 3.98
C ASN A 23 8.70 9.39 4.81
N VAL A 24 9.64 9.31 5.75
CA VAL A 24 9.92 8.08 6.51
C VAL A 24 8.71 7.64 7.34
N ALA A 25 8.00 8.57 7.99
CA ALA A 25 6.81 8.25 8.77
C ALA A 25 5.68 7.67 7.90
N GLY A 26 5.45 8.26 6.72
CA GLY A 26 4.49 7.73 5.76
C GLY A 26 4.89 6.36 5.23
N TYR A 27 6.17 6.17 4.92
CA TYR A 27 6.72 4.90 4.47
C TYR A 27 6.51 3.78 5.50
N GLU A 28 6.84 4.01 6.78
CA GLU A 28 6.65 3.04 7.85
C GLU A 28 5.19 2.63 8.01
N LYS A 29 4.25 3.57 7.95
CA LYS A 29 2.81 3.27 8.02
C LYS A 29 2.34 2.42 6.85
N MET A 30 2.82 2.71 5.64
CA MET A 30 2.46 1.92 4.45
C MET A 30 3.03 0.49 4.53
N VAL A 31 4.27 0.33 5.01
CA VAL A 31 4.88 -1.00 5.22
C VAL A 31 4.09 -1.80 6.25
N GLN A 32 3.72 -1.20 7.38
CA GLN A 32 2.89 -1.85 8.41
C GLN A 32 1.53 -2.27 7.86
N ALA A 33 0.86 -1.41 7.12
CA ALA A 33 -0.43 -1.70 6.51
C ALA A 33 -0.34 -2.84 5.48
N ALA A 34 0.68 -2.83 4.62
CA ALA A 34 0.90 -3.88 3.63
C ALA A 34 1.17 -5.23 4.32
N ALA A 35 2.05 -5.26 5.32
CA ALA A 35 2.33 -6.47 6.09
C ALA A 35 1.08 -7.03 6.77
N TYR A 36 0.28 -6.16 7.39
CA TYR A 36 -0.97 -6.56 8.02
C TYR A 36 -1.95 -7.20 7.02
N VAL A 37 -2.18 -6.56 5.87
CA VAL A 37 -3.14 -7.06 4.87
C VAL A 37 -2.67 -8.41 4.30
N ILE A 38 -1.38 -8.55 3.99
CA ILE A 38 -0.81 -9.82 3.51
C ILE A 38 -1.05 -10.92 4.54
N GLU A 39 -0.69 -10.68 5.80
CA GLU A 39 -0.83 -11.67 6.87
C GLU A 39 -2.29 -12.02 7.14
N PHE A 40 -3.16 -11.00 7.21
CA PHE A 40 -4.58 -11.17 7.44
C PHE A 40 -5.26 -12.01 6.35
N LEU A 41 -4.93 -11.76 5.09
CA LEU A 41 -5.46 -12.52 3.95
C LEU A 41 -4.87 -13.93 3.88
N ALA A 42 -3.58 -14.09 4.15
CA ALA A 42 -2.93 -15.40 4.16
C ALA A 42 -3.50 -16.35 5.23
N ARG A 43 -4.05 -15.79 6.33
CA ARG A 43 -4.68 -16.54 7.42
C ARG A 43 -6.16 -16.85 7.21
N GLN A 44 -6.78 -16.40 6.11
CA GLN A 44 -8.17 -16.75 5.84
C GLN A 44 -8.30 -18.26 5.61
N THR A 45 -9.26 -18.89 6.28
CA THR A 45 -9.55 -20.32 6.13
C THR A 45 -10.04 -20.64 4.71
N ASP A 46 -10.81 -19.72 4.12
CA ASP A 46 -11.21 -19.75 2.72
C ASP A 46 -11.04 -18.34 2.12
N LEU A 47 -9.83 -18.07 1.63
CA LEU A 47 -9.50 -16.80 0.98
C LEU A 47 -10.41 -16.50 -0.22
N LYS A 48 -10.82 -17.54 -0.98
CA LYS A 48 -11.62 -17.35 -2.19
C LYS A 48 -13.03 -16.92 -1.84
N ALA A 49 -13.66 -17.56 -0.84
CA ALA A 49 -14.96 -17.15 -0.34
C ALA A 49 -14.92 -15.74 0.27
N TRP A 50 -13.84 -15.38 0.98
CA TRP A 50 -13.66 -14.03 1.52
C TRP A 50 -13.55 -12.96 0.43
N LEU A 51 -12.77 -13.23 -0.63
CA LEU A 51 -12.61 -12.31 -1.76
C LEU A 51 -13.88 -12.17 -2.61
N TYR A 52 -14.66 -13.26 -2.71
CA TYR A 52 -15.81 -13.37 -3.61
C TYR A 52 -17.04 -13.96 -2.90
N PRO A 53 -17.59 -13.28 -1.88
CA PRO A 53 -18.63 -13.85 -1.01
C PRO A 53 -19.99 -14.04 -1.70
N SER A 54 -20.17 -13.50 -2.92
CA SER A 54 -21.43 -13.53 -3.67
C SER A 54 -21.33 -14.32 -4.98
N THR A 55 -20.21 -15.00 -5.23
CA THR A 55 -20.06 -15.82 -6.43
C THR A 55 -20.50 -17.24 -6.13
N THR A 56 -21.70 -17.61 -6.58
CA THR A 56 -22.11 -19.02 -6.69
C THR A 56 -21.21 -19.67 -7.74
N ILE A 57 -20.34 -20.59 -7.32
CA ILE A 57 -19.59 -21.45 -8.25
C ILE A 57 -20.53 -22.51 -8.82
#